data_AF-A0A956EXI8-F1
#
_entry.id   AF-A0A956EXI8-F1
#
_cell.length_a   1.000
_cell.length_b   1.000
_cell.length_c   1.000
_cell.angle_alpha   90.00
_cell.angle_beta   90.00
_cell.angle_gamma   90.00
#
_symmetry.space_group_name_H-M   'P 1'
#
loop_
_entity.id
_entity.type
_entity.pdbx_description
1 polymer ?
#
loop_
_entity_poly.entity_id
_entity_poly.type
_entity_poly.pdbx_seq_one_letter_code
_entity_poly.pdbx_strand_id
1 'polypeptide(L)'
;MARALSLSRSRRPTRLTALGELTGAKREDVGSRVEELLRCQQRRVGLVPTWVLPADVFHQVVEAELPSGHDPASLLRLIDRPRGLERAARASRRLLRAPMPLQVAADLAEFWEAFGQHAAQRISVSSSPTVSRVVAAHAGLLDTRIGIASPTALADAIRRVWAMCGFEAALTFLRSQKVRDLGMPVVIQVLPDASVTGSMLTRDSGRVAISGGDPGDGVPHADTRVVRYWPGWKPPPIDGVRPARVLRFDPYGNVLVRSAPAGDGDSELPQEAVSQLAELATLVARDAEAKSVGFLLTDQGPLVWDAGEATRLAQIDGGEPGTVWSLASLGEVLPGVATPLTWSVAFSTIQDGFAHAFRESGLKVPKGQRLVTRIDGRVYFNVSVFFEVATQLPALHTPSLLEIMGSAEREVLAPDTGSSPSFVRVPIVLAKLVSEQRRLAESVTRFEEQAEQQRRWLVEMDLAILPDDALKTTLAETHEFFRRTSELLLSCASATLIAYVALKTVLARSWPAQAEAIAQALTSGVGGLDTLGPASAVLRAREGLRSGEDTLDPDGTDPAL
;
A
#
# COMPACT_ATOMS: atom_id res chain seq x y z
N MET A 1 -31.47 9.17 9.19
CA MET A 1 -32.06 7.82 9.42
C MET A 1 -33.47 7.65 8.83
N ALA A 2 -34.43 8.58 9.02
CA ALA A 2 -35.81 8.41 8.53
C ALA A 2 -35.96 8.24 6.99
N ARG A 3 -35.08 8.87 6.19
CA ARG A 3 -35.02 8.66 4.72
C ARG A 3 -34.38 7.32 4.30
N ALA A 4 -33.51 6.73 5.12
CA ALA A 4 -32.87 5.45 4.81
C ALA A 4 -33.85 4.27 4.87
N LEU A 5 -34.91 4.41 5.66
CA LEU A 5 -36.00 3.44 5.77
C LEU A 5 -37.13 3.67 4.75
N SER A 6 -37.11 4.77 3.97
CA SER A 6 -38.21 5.09 3.02
C SER A 6 -37.98 4.59 1.60
N LEU A 7 -36.80 4.08 1.27
CA LEU A 7 -36.50 3.46 -0.04
C LEU A 7 -37.21 2.11 -0.22
N SER A 8 -37.69 1.47 0.85
CA SER A 8 -38.33 0.14 0.79
C SER A 8 -39.84 0.16 0.47
N ARG A 9 -40.41 1.32 0.09
CA ARG A 9 -41.82 1.43 -0.33
C ARG A 9 -42.03 1.42 -1.85
N SER A 10 -40.99 1.11 -2.62
CA SER A 10 -41.08 0.84 -4.06
C SER A 10 -41.74 -0.52 -4.32
N ARG A 11 -42.77 -0.59 -5.16
CA ARG A 11 -43.50 -1.83 -5.55
C ARG A 11 -42.66 -2.81 -6.41
N ARG A 12 -41.37 -2.54 -6.66
CA ARG A 12 -40.49 -3.39 -7.46
C ARG A 12 -39.50 -4.13 -6.54
N PRO A 13 -39.18 -5.41 -6.80
CA PRO A 13 -38.15 -6.12 -6.06
C PRO A 13 -36.77 -5.52 -6.36
N THR A 14 -36.20 -4.81 -5.39
CA THR A 14 -34.85 -4.21 -5.43
C THR A 14 -33.79 -5.30 -5.29
N ARG A 15 -32.76 -5.29 -6.14
CA ARG A 15 -31.56 -6.15 -6.03
C ARG A 15 -30.53 -5.58 -5.06
N LEU A 16 -30.58 -4.27 -4.79
CA LEU A 16 -29.81 -3.61 -3.76
C LEU A 16 -30.57 -3.64 -2.43
N THR A 17 -30.15 -4.50 -1.50
CA THR A 17 -30.87 -4.71 -0.23
C THR A 17 -30.15 -4.01 0.92
N ALA A 18 -30.91 -3.33 1.79
CA ALA A 18 -30.35 -2.76 3.01
C ALA A 18 -29.98 -3.86 4.00
N LEU A 19 -28.87 -3.71 4.73
CA LEU A 19 -28.40 -4.71 5.69
C LEU A 19 -29.45 -5.06 6.76
N GLY A 20 -30.29 -4.09 7.15
CA GLY A 20 -31.39 -4.28 8.10
C GLY A 20 -32.50 -5.22 7.61
N GLU A 21 -32.65 -5.38 6.30
CA GLU A 21 -33.68 -6.22 5.68
C GLU A 21 -33.17 -7.64 5.38
N LEU A 22 -31.85 -7.84 5.39
CA LEU A 22 -31.22 -9.14 5.20
C LEU A 22 -31.37 -9.97 6.48
N THR A 23 -32.31 -10.91 6.48
CA THR A 23 -32.52 -11.87 7.57
C THR A 23 -32.13 -13.27 7.12
N GLY A 24 -31.27 -13.95 7.88
CA GLY A 24 -30.86 -15.33 7.59
C GLY A 24 -30.03 -15.53 6.32
N ALA A 25 -29.50 -14.46 5.72
CA ALA A 25 -28.63 -14.55 4.55
C ALA A 25 -27.37 -15.35 4.85
N LYS A 26 -26.98 -16.25 3.94
CA LYS A 26 -25.80 -17.09 4.12
C LYS A 26 -24.57 -16.45 3.47
N ARG A 27 -23.39 -16.88 3.91
CA ARG A 27 -22.10 -16.46 3.31
C ARG A 27 -22.04 -16.66 1.79
N GLU A 28 -22.64 -17.74 1.28
CA GLU A 28 -22.71 -18.02 -0.16
C GLU A 28 -23.44 -16.92 -0.95
N ASP A 29 -24.38 -16.21 -0.32
CA ASP A 29 -25.20 -15.18 -0.97
C ASP A 29 -24.60 -13.78 -0.82
N VAL A 30 -24.02 -13.47 0.35
CA VAL A 30 -23.62 -12.08 0.71
C VAL A 30 -22.12 -11.91 1.03
N GLY A 31 -21.40 -13.02 1.15
CA GLY A 31 -19.97 -13.05 1.41
C GLY A 31 -19.57 -12.83 2.86
N SER A 32 -18.27 -13.01 3.14
CA SER A 32 -17.76 -13.06 4.51
C SER A 32 -17.86 -11.73 5.26
N ARG A 33 -17.74 -10.59 4.56
CA ARG A 33 -17.81 -9.27 5.21
C ARG A 33 -19.23 -8.99 5.68
N VAL A 34 -20.22 -9.21 4.82
CA VAL A 34 -21.63 -8.98 5.16
C VAL A 34 -22.10 -9.95 6.23
N GLU A 35 -21.71 -11.22 6.18
CA GLU A 35 -22.03 -12.18 7.23
C GLU A 35 -21.61 -11.68 8.62
N GLU A 36 -20.39 -11.15 8.74
CA GLU A 36 -19.88 -10.63 10.00
C GLU A 36 -20.56 -9.32 10.42
N LEU A 37 -20.92 -8.45 9.46
CA LEU A 37 -21.75 -7.27 9.74
C LEU A 37 -23.16 -7.66 10.23
N LEU A 38 -23.78 -8.70 9.67
CA LEU A 38 -25.06 -9.22 10.15
C LEU A 38 -24.96 -9.76 11.59
N ARG A 39 -23.87 -10.45 11.94
CA ARG A 39 -23.60 -10.86 13.33
C ARG A 39 -23.44 -9.64 14.24
N CYS A 40 -22.75 -8.60 13.80
CA CYS A 40 -22.64 -7.34 14.55
C CYS A 40 -24.03 -6.69 14.76
N GLN A 41 -24.88 -6.69 13.73
CA GLN A 41 -26.26 -6.17 13.82
C GLN A 41 -27.10 -6.95 14.85
N GLN A 42 -27.02 -8.29 14.84
CA GLN A 42 -27.69 -9.15 15.82
C GLN A 42 -27.25 -8.86 17.26
N ARG A 43 -26.00 -8.42 17.43
CA ARG A 43 -25.42 -8.03 18.72
C ARG A 43 -25.67 -6.57 19.09
N ARG A 44 -26.49 -5.86 18.31
CA ARG A 44 -26.84 -4.44 18.48
C ARG A 44 -25.64 -3.51 18.45
N VAL A 45 -24.59 -3.90 17.72
CA VAL A 45 -23.47 -3.00 17.43
C VAL A 45 -23.95 -1.93 16.45
N GLY A 46 -23.57 -0.68 16.69
CA GLY A 46 -23.86 0.42 15.77
C GLY A 46 -23.13 0.19 14.44
N LEU A 47 -23.88 0.16 13.34
CA LEU A 47 -23.33 -0.05 11.99
C LEU A 47 -23.52 1.20 11.14
N VAL A 48 -22.59 1.46 10.23
CA VAL A 48 -22.81 2.44 9.17
C VAL A 48 -23.96 1.99 8.26
N PRO A 49 -24.76 2.92 7.70
CA PRO A 49 -25.77 2.58 6.70
C PRO A 49 -25.15 1.78 5.55
N THR A 50 -25.64 0.56 5.36
CA THR A 50 -25.03 -0.45 4.50
C THR A 50 -26.06 -1.08 3.58
N TRP A 51 -25.74 -1.17 2.30
CA TRP A 51 -26.49 -1.87 1.27
C TRP A 51 -25.61 -2.94 0.62
N VAL A 52 -26.24 -4.00 0.15
CA VAL A 52 -25.54 -5.17 -0.39
C VAL A 52 -26.11 -5.51 -1.76
N LEU A 53 -25.21 -5.72 -2.72
CA LEU A 53 -25.49 -6.42 -3.96
C LEU A 53 -25.08 -7.89 -3.77
N PRO A 54 -26.04 -8.84 -3.79
CA PRO A 54 -25.78 -10.25 -3.55
C PRO A 54 -24.98 -10.92 -4.67
N ALA A 55 -24.44 -12.12 -4.37
CA ALA A 55 -23.64 -12.93 -5.28
C ALA A 55 -24.40 -13.32 -6.55
N ASP A 56 -25.71 -13.51 -6.48
CA ASP A 56 -26.54 -13.90 -7.63
C ASP A 56 -26.52 -12.83 -8.74
N VAL A 57 -26.41 -11.54 -8.39
CA VAL A 57 -26.23 -10.45 -9.36
C VAL A 57 -24.90 -10.61 -10.09
N PHE A 58 -23.83 -10.93 -9.37
CA PHE A 58 -22.53 -11.21 -9.97
C PHE A 58 -22.59 -12.44 -10.89
N HIS A 59 -23.23 -13.51 -10.46
CA HIS A 59 -23.40 -14.72 -11.29
C HIS A 59 -24.22 -14.46 -12.56
N GLN A 60 -25.28 -13.65 -12.49
CA GLN A 60 -26.05 -13.22 -13.66
C GLN A 60 -25.20 -12.45 -14.67
N VAL A 61 -24.35 -11.52 -14.19
CA VAL A 61 -23.44 -10.77 -15.07
C VAL A 61 -22.38 -11.69 -15.69
N VAL A 62 -21.84 -12.62 -14.91
CA VAL A 62 -20.90 -13.64 -15.41
C VAL A 62 -21.53 -14.48 -16.52
N GLU A 63 -22.75 -14.97 -16.30
CA GLU A 63 -23.47 -15.80 -17.29
C GLU A 63 -23.81 -15.02 -18.56
N ALA A 64 -24.19 -13.75 -18.44
CA ALA A 64 -24.56 -12.91 -19.57
C ALA A 64 -23.36 -12.43 -20.41
N GLU A 65 -22.24 -12.06 -19.76
CA GLU A 65 -21.16 -11.30 -20.40
C GLU A 65 -19.90 -12.13 -20.71
N LEU A 66 -19.68 -13.21 -19.95
CA LEU A 66 -18.49 -14.04 -20.11
C LEU A 66 -18.75 -15.23 -21.06
N PRO A 67 -17.81 -15.55 -21.97
CA PRO A 67 -17.93 -16.74 -22.79
C PRO A 67 -17.89 -18.00 -21.92
N SER A 68 -18.47 -19.09 -22.40
CA SER A 68 -18.40 -20.39 -21.72
C SER A 68 -16.97 -20.76 -21.33
N GLY A 69 -16.78 -21.20 -20.08
CA GLY A 69 -15.48 -21.55 -19.53
C GLY A 69 -14.61 -20.37 -19.06
N HIS A 70 -15.19 -19.17 -18.94
CA HIS A 70 -14.59 -17.99 -18.29
C HIS A 70 -15.26 -17.64 -16.95
N ASP A 71 -16.23 -18.43 -16.50
CA ASP A 71 -16.79 -18.34 -15.16
C ASP A 71 -15.75 -18.67 -14.08
N PRO A 72 -15.90 -18.16 -12.85
CA PRO A 72 -14.90 -18.36 -11.78
C PRO A 72 -14.54 -19.82 -11.52
N ALA A 73 -15.51 -20.75 -11.53
CA ALA A 73 -15.24 -22.16 -11.34
C ALA A 73 -14.38 -22.76 -12.46
N SER A 74 -14.63 -22.38 -13.72
CA SER A 74 -13.78 -22.77 -14.86
C SER A 74 -12.40 -22.14 -14.82
N LEU A 75 -12.29 -20.87 -14.42
CA LEU A 75 -11.00 -20.18 -14.27
C LEU A 75 -10.14 -20.87 -13.20
N LEU A 76 -10.71 -21.17 -12.04
CA LEU A 76 -10.04 -21.90 -10.95
C LEU A 76 -9.55 -23.28 -11.41
N ARG A 77 -10.27 -23.97 -12.30
CA ARG A 77 -9.85 -25.26 -12.87
C ARG A 77 -8.70 -25.16 -13.87
N LEU A 78 -8.52 -24.02 -14.53
CA LEU A 78 -7.61 -23.87 -15.66
C LEU A 78 -6.38 -23.00 -15.38
N ILE A 79 -6.33 -22.27 -14.26
CA ILE A 79 -5.32 -21.23 -14.01
C ILE A 79 -3.85 -21.70 -14.14
N ASP A 80 -3.56 -22.95 -13.79
CA ASP A 80 -2.21 -23.54 -13.92
C ASP A 80 -1.75 -23.73 -15.38
N ARG A 81 -2.62 -23.51 -16.36
CA ARG A 81 -2.32 -23.65 -17.78
C ARG A 81 -2.21 -22.27 -18.42
N PRO A 82 -1.34 -22.08 -19.44
CA PRO A 82 -1.23 -20.80 -20.17
C PRO A 82 -2.58 -20.29 -20.71
N ARG A 83 -3.44 -21.21 -21.19
CA ARG A 83 -4.81 -20.89 -21.64
C ARG A 83 -5.71 -20.38 -20.51
N GLY A 84 -5.48 -20.80 -19.26
CA GLY A 84 -6.22 -20.33 -18.10
C GLY A 84 -5.89 -18.88 -17.75
N LEU A 85 -4.61 -18.52 -17.79
CA LEU A 85 -4.14 -17.15 -17.58
C LEU A 85 -4.77 -16.17 -18.60
N GLU A 86 -4.75 -16.53 -19.88
CA GLU A 86 -5.37 -15.71 -20.94
C GLU A 86 -6.88 -15.53 -20.71
N ARG A 87 -7.58 -16.61 -20.33
CA ARG A 87 -9.02 -16.57 -20.03
C ARG A 87 -9.32 -15.70 -18.82
N ALA A 88 -8.54 -15.80 -17.75
CA ALA A 88 -8.70 -14.98 -16.55
C ALA A 88 -8.54 -13.48 -16.87
N ALA A 89 -7.46 -13.12 -17.60
CA ALA A 89 -7.24 -11.75 -18.05
C ALA A 89 -8.34 -11.24 -19.01
N ARG A 90 -8.92 -12.12 -19.84
CA ARG A 90 -10.06 -11.78 -20.70
C ARG A 90 -11.35 -11.59 -19.90
N ALA A 91 -11.60 -12.42 -18.89
CA ALA A 91 -12.75 -12.32 -18.00
C ALA A 91 -12.74 -10.99 -17.23
N SER A 92 -11.63 -10.63 -16.57
CA SER A 92 -11.50 -9.34 -15.88
C SER A 92 -11.73 -8.16 -16.83
N ARG A 93 -11.12 -8.16 -18.02
CA ARG A 93 -11.30 -7.07 -19.01
C ARG A 93 -12.74 -6.93 -19.49
N ARG A 94 -13.48 -8.03 -19.62
CA ARG A 94 -14.90 -8.01 -19.99
C ARG A 94 -15.77 -7.48 -18.84
N LEU A 95 -15.57 -7.96 -17.62
CA LEU A 95 -16.31 -7.49 -16.45
C LEU A 95 -16.12 -5.98 -16.18
N LEU A 96 -14.92 -5.44 -16.45
CA LEU A 96 -14.68 -3.99 -16.38
C LEU A 96 -15.54 -3.18 -17.36
N ARG A 97 -16.00 -3.78 -18.46
CA ARG A 97 -16.79 -3.12 -19.52
C ARG A 97 -18.23 -3.61 -19.58
N ALA A 98 -18.60 -4.58 -18.77
CA ALA A 98 -19.93 -5.17 -18.72
C ALA A 98 -21.00 -4.10 -18.44
N PRO A 99 -22.12 -4.07 -19.17
CA PRO A 99 -23.24 -3.22 -18.81
C PRO A 99 -23.79 -3.62 -17.44
N MET A 100 -24.26 -2.65 -16.66
CA MET A 100 -25.00 -2.94 -15.44
C MET A 100 -26.37 -3.55 -15.81
N PRO A 101 -26.81 -4.63 -15.14
CA PRO A 101 -28.17 -5.14 -15.33
C PRO A 101 -29.20 -4.05 -15.08
N LEU A 102 -30.27 -4.00 -15.91
CA LEU A 102 -31.25 -2.91 -15.88
C LEU A 102 -31.84 -2.64 -14.49
N GLN A 103 -32.16 -3.70 -13.74
CA GLN A 103 -32.69 -3.56 -12.39
C GLN A 103 -31.65 -2.96 -11.42
N VAL A 104 -30.41 -3.43 -11.48
CA VAL A 104 -29.31 -2.91 -10.66
C VAL A 104 -29.01 -1.45 -11.00
N ALA A 105 -29.02 -1.09 -12.29
CA ALA A 105 -28.82 0.29 -12.72
C ALA A 105 -29.92 1.22 -12.18
N ALA A 106 -31.18 0.77 -12.19
CA ALA A 106 -32.30 1.52 -11.61
C ALA A 106 -32.15 1.68 -10.09
N ASP A 107 -31.80 0.60 -9.37
CA ASP A 107 -31.60 0.62 -7.92
C ASP A 107 -30.43 1.54 -7.51
N LEU A 108 -29.33 1.52 -8.29
CA LEU A 108 -28.18 2.41 -8.07
C LEU A 108 -28.52 3.87 -8.37
N ALA A 109 -29.36 4.14 -9.36
CA ALA A 109 -29.84 5.49 -9.63
C ALA A 109 -30.71 6.02 -8.49
N GLU A 110 -31.61 5.20 -7.95
CA GLU A 110 -32.44 5.55 -6.78
C GLU A 110 -31.57 5.80 -5.54
N PHE A 111 -30.57 4.93 -5.30
CA PHE A 111 -29.58 5.13 -4.25
C PHE A 111 -28.80 6.44 -4.43
N TRP A 112 -28.40 6.76 -5.66
CA TRP A 112 -27.64 7.97 -5.97
C TRP A 112 -28.46 9.25 -5.74
N GLU A 113 -29.73 9.27 -6.16
CA GLU A 113 -30.63 10.39 -5.89
C GLU A 113 -30.84 10.60 -4.38
N ALA A 114 -30.93 9.51 -3.61
CA ALA A 114 -31.13 9.58 -2.17
C ALA A 114 -29.88 10.06 -1.40
N PHE A 115 -28.67 9.66 -1.80
CA PHE A 115 -27.44 9.87 -1.00
C PHE A 115 -26.29 10.55 -1.76
N GLY A 116 -26.16 10.31 -3.06
CA GLY A 116 -25.02 10.71 -3.88
C GLY A 116 -24.74 12.21 -3.84
N GLN A 117 -25.76 13.05 -3.94
CA GLN A 117 -25.59 14.52 -3.97
C GLN A 117 -25.02 15.10 -2.67
N HIS A 118 -25.28 14.47 -1.51
CA HIS A 118 -24.91 15.01 -0.18
C HIS A 118 -23.77 14.23 0.49
N ALA A 119 -23.39 13.08 -0.06
CA ALA A 119 -22.42 12.19 0.54
C ALA A 119 -21.44 11.55 -0.47
N ALA A 120 -21.30 12.09 -1.70
CA ALA A 120 -20.39 11.56 -2.72
C ALA A 120 -18.99 11.20 -2.19
N GLN A 121 -18.36 12.11 -1.43
CA GLN A 121 -17.03 11.87 -0.86
C GLN A 121 -17.00 10.78 0.23
N ARG A 122 -18.16 10.42 0.78
CA ARG A 122 -18.32 9.48 1.90
C ARG A 122 -18.99 8.17 1.51
N ILE A 123 -19.30 7.98 0.23
CA ILE A 123 -19.77 6.68 -0.27
C ILE A 123 -18.55 5.77 -0.43
N SER A 124 -18.66 4.55 0.13
CA SER A 124 -17.69 3.48 -0.08
C SER A 124 -18.30 2.32 -0.86
N VAL A 125 -17.48 1.66 -1.67
CA VAL A 125 -17.81 0.45 -2.41
C VAL A 125 -16.74 -0.57 -2.10
N SER A 126 -17.14 -1.72 -1.56
CA SER A 126 -16.21 -2.74 -1.08
C SER A 126 -16.57 -4.12 -1.57
N SER A 127 -15.56 -4.98 -1.70
CA SER A 127 -15.77 -6.40 -1.97
C SER A 127 -16.17 -7.16 -0.70
N SER A 128 -17.05 -8.15 -0.86
CA SER A 128 -17.37 -9.16 0.14
C SER A 128 -17.36 -10.54 -0.53
N PRO A 129 -16.16 -11.12 -0.82
CA PRO A 129 -16.08 -12.43 -1.47
C PRO A 129 -16.76 -13.54 -0.65
N THR A 130 -17.23 -14.60 -1.33
CA THR A 130 -17.92 -15.74 -0.68
C THR A 130 -17.00 -16.70 0.08
N VAL A 131 -15.68 -16.57 -0.08
CA VAL A 131 -14.68 -17.30 0.70
C VAL A 131 -14.49 -16.67 2.09
N SER A 132 -13.80 -17.34 3.02
CA SER A 132 -13.51 -16.73 4.32
C SER A 132 -12.68 -15.45 4.19
N ARG A 133 -12.81 -14.54 5.16
CA ARG A 133 -12.13 -13.24 5.11
C ARG A 133 -10.62 -13.39 5.04
N VAL A 134 -10.04 -14.34 5.79
CA VAL A 134 -8.61 -14.62 5.76
C VAL A 134 -8.17 -15.09 4.37
N VAL A 135 -8.93 -15.99 3.74
CA VAL A 135 -8.62 -16.46 2.38
C VAL A 135 -8.75 -15.32 1.37
N ALA A 136 -9.79 -14.50 1.46
CA ALA A 136 -9.97 -13.32 0.61
C ALA A 136 -8.82 -12.31 0.76
N ALA A 137 -8.36 -12.05 1.99
CA ALA A 137 -7.24 -11.15 2.25
C ALA A 137 -5.94 -11.64 1.58
N HIS A 138 -5.59 -12.91 1.78
CA HIS A 138 -4.39 -13.52 1.19
C HIS A 138 -4.47 -13.62 -0.34
N ALA A 139 -5.68 -13.82 -0.89
CA ALA A 139 -5.93 -13.80 -2.32
C ALA A 139 -5.86 -12.38 -2.93
N GLY A 140 -5.77 -11.33 -2.11
CA GLY A 140 -5.85 -9.95 -2.59
C GLY A 140 -7.24 -9.57 -3.13
N LEU A 141 -8.31 -10.20 -2.61
CA LEU A 141 -9.69 -10.00 -3.03
C LEU A 141 -10.46 -8.99 -2.16
N LEU A 142 -9.81 -8.42 -1.14
CA LEU A 142 -10.36 -7.34 -0.33
C LEU A 142 -10.00 -6.00 -0.97
N ASP A 143 -10.98 -5.31 -1.54
CA ASP A 143 -10.85 -3.96 -2.06
C ASP A 143 -11.94 -3.07 -1.45
N THR A 144 -11.62 -1.80 -1.26
CA THR A 144 -12.53 -0.80 -0.70
C THR A 144 -12.18 0.54 -1.34
N ARG A 145 -13.11 1.07 -2.13
CA ARG A 145 -12.98 2.39 -2.76
C ARG A 145 -13.87 3.37 -2.03
N ILE A 146 -13.32 4.52 -1.68
CA ILE A 146 -14.02 5.61 -0.99
C ILE A 146 -13.94 6.85 -1.88
N GLY A 147 -14.94 7.73 -1.81
CA GLY A 147 -14.96 8.98 -2.57
C GLY A 147 -15.55 8.82 -3.96
N ILE A 148 -16.72 8.18 -4.06
CA ILE A 148 -17.42 7.97 -5.32
C ILE A 148 -18.13 9.26 -5.74
N ALA A 149 -17.58 9.94 -6.75
CA ALA A 149 -18.01 11.29 -7.15
C ALA A 149 -19.25 11.33 -8.08
N SER A 150 -19.62 10.23 -8.73
CA SER A 150 -20.73 10.19 -9.70
C SER A 150 -21.44 8.82 -9.74
N PRO A 151 -22.67 8.74 -10.32
CA PRO A 151 -23.34 7.46 -10.53
C PRO A 151 -22.54 6.53 -11.45
N THR A 152 -21.85 7.09 -12.43
CA THR A 152 -20.97 6.34 -13.33
C THR A 152 -19.76 5.78 -12.58
N ALA A 153 -19.15 6.55 -11.69
CA ALA A 153 -18.05 6.09 -10.83
C ALA A 153 -18.50 4.99 -9.85
N LEU A 154 -19.77 5.01 -9.40
CA LEU A 154 -20.36 3.95 -8.58
C LEU A 154 -20.42 2.63 -9.35
N ALA A 155 -20.97 2.66 -10.57
CA ALA A 155 -21.00 1.49 -11.44
C ALA A 155 -19.59 1.00 -11.81
N ASP A 156 -18.64 1.91 -12.04
CA ASP A 156 -17.24 1.56 -12.31
C ASP A 156 -16.58 0.87 -11.11
N ALA A 157 -16.84 1.34 -9.89
CA ALA A 157 -16.31 0.72 -8.68
C ALA A 157 -16.85 -0.71 -8.49
N ILE A 158 -18.14 -0.93 -8.74
CA ILE A 158 -18.77 -2.25 -8.72
C ILE A 158 -18.12 -3.19 -9.75
N ARG A 159 -17.94 -2.73 -11.00
CA ARG A 159 -17.27 -3.50 -12.06
C ARG A 159 -15.84 -3.88 -11.71
N ARG A 160 -15.11 -2.98 -11.06
CA ARG A 160 -13.75 -3.24 -10.58
C ARG A 160 -13.74 -4.37 -9.56
N VAL A 161 -14.65 -4.35 -8.58
CA VAL A 161 -14.79 -5.44 -7.61
C VAL A 161 -15.05 -6.77 -8.31
N TRP A 162 -16.00 -6.82 -9.25
CA TRP A 162 -16.28 -8.05 -10.01
C TRP A 162 -15.08 -8.52 -10.84
N ALA A 163 -14.34 -7.60 -11.46
CA ALA A 163 -13.19 -7.93 -12.29
C ALA A 163 -12.03 -8.58 -11.49
N MET A 164 -11.97 -8.42 -10.17
CA MET A 164 -10.97 -9.06 -9.31
C MET A 164 -11.05 -10.59 -9.36
N CYS A 165 -12.20 -11.18 -9.73
CA CYS A 165 -12.35 -12.63 -9.84
C CYS A 165 -11.43 -13.27 -10.89
N GLY A 166 -10.90 -12.48 -11.83
CA GLY A 166 -9.98 -12.93 -12.88
C GLY A 166 -8.51 -12.60 -12.62
N PHE A 167 -8.15 -12.13 -11.42
CA PHE A 167 -6.75 -11.86 -11.08
C PHE A 167 -5.98 -13.17 -10.94
N GLU A 168 -4.83 -13.26 -11.63
CA GLU A 168 -3.98 -14.46 -11.65
C GLU A 168 -3.56 -14.88 -10.23
N ALA A 169 -2.95 -13.96 -9.48
CA ALA A 169 -2.48 -14.25 -8.11
C ALA A 169 -3.61 -14.73 -7.21
N ALA A 170 -4.81 -14.15 -7.33
CA ALA A 170 -5.99 -14.54 -6.58
C ALA A 170 -6.44 -15.96 -6.93
N LEU A 171 -6.58 -16.26 -8.23
CA LEU A 171 -7.05 -17.57 -8.70
C LEU A 171 -6.06 -18.69 -8.38
N THR A 172 -4.75 -18.44 -8.55
CA THR A 172 -3.69 -19.40 -8.18
C THR A 172 -3.72 -19.70 -6.68
N PHE A 173 -3.85 -18.66 -5.85
CA PHE A 173 -3.98 -18.84 -4.40
C PHE A 173 -5.26 -19.61 -4.02
N LEU A 174 -6.42 -19.21 -4.53
CA LEU A 174 -7.70 -19.86 -4.24
C LEU A 174 -7.71 -21.34 -4.63
N ARG A 175 -7.11 -21.68 -5.78
CA ARG A 175 -6.94 -23.07 -6.21
C ARG A 175 -6.06 -23.86 -5.24
N SER A 176 -4.97 -23.28 -4.75
CA SER A 176 -4.12 -23.92 -3.72
C SER A 176 -4.90 -24.23 -2.44
N GLN A 177 -5.91 -23.40 -2.11
CA GLN A 177 -6.83 -23.58 -0.99
C GLN A 177 -8.02 -24.50 -1.33
N LYS A 178 -8.01 -25.16 -2.50
CA LYS A 178 -9.07 -26.06 -3.00
C LYS A 178 -10.44 -25.39 -3.12
N VAL A 179 -10.48 -24.07 -3.27
CA VAL A 179 -11.70 -23.33 -3.56
C VAL A 179 -12.17 -23.69 -4.97
N ARG A 180 -13.46 -24.02 -5.09
CA ARG A 180 -14.06 -24.53 -6.34
C ARG A 180 -14.85 -23.49 -7.11
N ASP A 181 -15.32 -22.46 -6.41
CA ASP A 181 -16.12 -21.39 -6.97
C ASP A 181 -15.93 -20.11 -6.13
N LEU A 182 -16.25 -18.97 -6.73
CA LEU A 182 -16.08 -17.65 -6.13
C LEU A 182 -17.25 -16.75 -6.54
N GLY A 183 -17.95 -16.21 -5.55
CA GLY A 183 -18.90 -15.12 -5.72
C GLY A 183 -18.29 -13.80 -5.27
N MET A 184 -18.67 -12.70 -5.93
CA MET A 184 -18.22 -11.34 -5.62
C MET A 184 -19.37 -10.39 -5.25
N PRO A 185 -20.08 -10.62 -4.14
CA PRO A 185 -20.97 -9.62 -3.53
C PRO A 185 -20.26 -8.28 -3.33
N VAL A 186 -21.03 -7.21 -3.44
CA VAL A 186 -20.55 -5.83 -3.29
C VAL A 186 -21.29 -5.15 -2.15
N VAL A 187 -20.55 -4.44 -1.31
CA VAL A 187 -21.07 -3.68 -0.18
C VAL A 187 -20.95 -2.20 -0.51
N ILE A 188 -22.06 -1.47 -0.41
CA ILE A 188 -22.13 -0.03 -0.59
C ILE A 188 -22.48 0.60 0.77
N GLN A 189 -21.66 1.53 1.25
CA GLN A 189 -21.89 2.18 2.54
C GLN A 189 -21.87 3.70 2.40
N VAL A 190 -22.66 4.38 3.22
CA VAL A 190 -22.61 5.83 3.37
C VAL A 190 -21.95 6.11 4.72
N LEU A 191 -20.67 6.52 4.67
CA LEU A 191 -19.89 6.80 5.87
C LEU A 191 -20.37 8.12 6.50
N PRO A 192 -20.71 8.16 7.79
CA PRO A 192 -21.05 9.40 8.47
C PRO A 192 -19.80 10.26 8.70
N ASP A 193 -20.03 11.53 9.05
CA ASP A 193 -18.96 12.38 9.55
C ASP A 193 -18.46 11.82 10.89
N ALA A 194 -17.15 11.70 11.01
CA ALA A 194 -16.49 11.05 12.13
C ALA A 194 -15.34 11.91 12.62
N SER A 195 -15.21 12.01 13.94
CA SER A 195 -14.09 12.68 14.60
C SER A 195 -12.83 11.83 14.57
N VAL A 196 -12.96 10.50 14.45
CA VAL A 196 -11.84 9.56 14.36
C VAL A 196 -12.22 8.39 13.46
N THR A 197 -11.26 7.96 12.63
CA THR A 197 -11.35 6.71 11.87
C THR A 197 -10.31 5.73 12.38
N GLY A 198 -10.62 4.45 12.48
CA GLY A 198 -9.66 3.48 12.96
C GLY A 198 -9.95 2.03 12.61
N SER A 199 -8.99 1.19 12.97
CA SER A 199 -9.10 -0.27 12.97
C SER A 199 -8.71 -0.80 14.35
N MET A 200 -9.41 -1.83 14.80
CA MET A 200 -9.25 -2.44 16.10
C MET A 200 -9.11 -3.94 15.94
N LEU A 201 -8.21 -4.52 16.71
CA LEU A 201 -8.19 -5.95 16.96
C LEU A 201 -8.75 -6.23 18.33
N THR A 202 -9.80 -7.03 18.35
CA THR A 202 -10.52 -7.38 19.56
C THR A 202 -9.74 -8.35 20.45
N ARG A 203 -8.61 -8.88 19.99
CA ARG A 203 -7.64 -9.57 20.81
C ARG A 203 -6.28 -9.55 20.14
N ASP A 204 -5.26 -9.11 20.85
CA ASP A 204 -3.86 -9.27 20.45
C ASP A 204 -3.22 -10.35 21.33
N SER A 205 -2.48 -11.26 20.69
CA SER A 205 -1.64 -12.26 21.36
C SER A 205 -0.17 -11.85 21.39
N GLY A 206 0.16 -10.64 20.93
CA GLY A 206 1.50 -10.06 20.96
C GLY A 206 2.03 -9.85 22.37
N ARG A 207 3.35 -10.00 22.54
CA ARG A 207 4.04 -9.63 23.78
C ARG A 207 4.20 -8.11 23.79
N VAL A 208 3.82 -7.45 24.87
CA VAL A 208 4.12 -6.02 25.07
C VAL A 208 5.47 -5.93 25.77
N ALA A 209 6.44 -5.25 25.15
CA ALA A 209 7.65 -4.84 25.85
C ALA A 209 7.25 -3.76 26.88
N ILE A 210 7.42 -4.06 28.16
CA ILE A 210 7.22 -3.10 29.24
C ILE A 210 8.41 -2.14 29.20
N SER A 211 8.15 -0.84 29.12
CA SER A 211 9.20 0.18 29.18
C SER A 211 9.98 0.02 30.49
N GLY A 212 11.26 -0.38 30.38
CA GLY A 212 12.17 -0.61 31.50
C GLY A 212 12.58 -2.07 31.78
N GLY A 213 12.07 -3.05 31.02
CA GLY A 213 12.48 -4.46 31.09
C GLY A 213 13.40 -4.87 29.94
N ASP A 214 14.25 -5.88 30.19
CA ASP A 214 15.13 -6.49 29.17
C ASP A 214 14.26 -7.00 27.98
N PRO A 215 14.72 -6.95 26.71
CA PRO A 215 13.92 -7.30 25.52
C PRO A 215 13.32 -8.73 25.51
N GLY A 216 13.68 -9.57 26.49
CA GLY A 216 13.13 -10.91 26.71
C GLY A 216 11.93 -11.00 27.67
N ASP A 217 11.65 -9.96 28.46
CA ASP A 217 10.71 -9.99 29.60
C ASP A 217 9.30 -9.50 29.27
N GLY A 218 8.88 -9.61 28.01
CA GLY A 218 7.50 -9.34 27.61
C GLY A 218 6.54 -10.30 28.31
N VAL A 219 5.84 -9.82 29.35
CA VAL A 219 4.73 -10.54 29.98
C VAL A 219 3.63 -10.68 28.93
N PRO A 220 3.22 -11.91 28.57
CA PRO A 220 2.09 -12.11 27.68
C PRO A 220 0.82 -11.67 28.42
N HIS A 221 0.33 -10.46 28.15
CA HIS A 221 -1.06 -10.16 28.45
C HIS A 221 -1.93 -10.83 27.37
N ALA A 222 -2.29 -12.08 27.63
CA ALA A 222 -3.40 -12.73 26.96
C ALA A 222 -4.64 -11.85 27.22
N ASP A 223 -5.22 -11.31 26.15
CA ASP A 223 -6.45 -10.50 26.13
C ASP A 223 -6.31 -8.97 26.13
N THR A 224 -5.28 -8.41 25.48
CA THR A 224 -5.25 -6.96 25.16
C THR A 224 -6.02 -6.64 23.87
N ARG A 225 -6.41 -5.37 23.69
CA ARG A 225 -6.97 -4.79 22.47
C ARG A 225 -5.96 -3.85 21.85
N VAL A 226 -5.85 -3.85 20.53
CA VAL A 226 -4.98 -2.93 19.80
C VAL A 226 -5.82 -2.10 18.85
N VAL A 227 -5.72 -0.79 18.97
CA VAL A 227 -6.40 0.18 18.11
C VAL A 227 -5.37 0.99 17.35
N ARG A 228 -5.56 1.08 16.03
CA ARG A 228 -4.89 1.99 15.12
C ARG A 228 -5.90 3.04 14.68
N TYR A 229 -5.62 4.32 14.92
CA TYR A 229 -6.58 5.37 14.62
C TYR A 229 -5.94 6.64 14.05
N TRP A 230 -6.77 7.42 13.37
CA TRP A 230 -6.44 8.70 12.75
C TRP A 230 -7.49 9.76 13.14
N PRO A 231 -7.08 10.94 13.61
CA PRO A 231 -7.99 12.07 13.83
C PRO A 231 -8.65 12.54 12.53
N GLY A 232 -9.93 12.86 12.62
CA GLY A 232 -10.81 13.26 11.53
C GLY A 232 -11.30 12.11 10.65
N TRP A 233 -12.14 12.45 9.69
CA TRP A 233 -12.49 11.55 8.61
C TRP A 233 -11.32 11.49 7.61
N LYS A 234 -10.66 10.35 7.56
CA LYS A 234 -9.65 10.02 6.54
C LYS A 234 -9.89 8.56 6.16
N PRO A 235 -9.96 8.21 4.86
CA PRO A 235 -9.95 6.82 4.44
C PRO A 235 -8.80 6.11 5.17
N PRO A 236 -9.04 4.96 5.83
CA PRO A 236 -7.95 4.22 6.44
C PRO A 236 -6.94 3.92 5.32
N PRO A 237 -5.64 4.19 5.53
CA PRO A 237 -4.63 3.97 4.51
C PRO A 237 -4.63 2.49 4.13
N ILE A 238 -5.18 2.16 2.97
CA ILE A 238 -5.13 0.81 2.40
C ILE A 238 -3.66 0.39 2.17
N ASP A 239 -2.79 1.39 2.00
CA ASP A 239 -1.38 1.22 1.62
C ASP A 239 -0.41 1.31 2.81
N GLY A 240 -0.89 1.49 4.05
CA GLY A 240 -0.04 1.59 5.25
C GLY A 240 0.86 2.82 5.33
N VAL A 241 0.76 3.74 4.38
CA VAL A 241 1.68 4.90 4.24
C VAL A 241 1.46 5.97 5.33
N ARG A 242 0.29 6.02 5.95
CA ARG A 242 0.03 6.96 7.05
C ARG A 242 0.25 6.28 8.40
N PRO A 243 1.13 6.83 9.26
CA PRO A 243 1.38 6.29 10.58
C PRO A 243 0.07 6.42 11.36
N ALA A 244 -0.34 5.33 11.99
CA ALA A 244 -1.49 5.35 12.87
C ALA A 244 -1.02 5.74 14.27
N ARG A 245 -1.87 6.45 15.02
CA ARG A 245 -1.75 6.43 16.47
C ARG A 245 -2.13 5.02 16.95
N VAL A 246 -1.31 4.44 17.80
CA VAL A 246 -1.51 3.10 18.34
C VAL A 246 -1.87 3.19 19.81
N LEU A 247 -3.01 2.61 20.16
CA LEU A 247 -3.48 2.49 21.53
C LEU A 247 -3.61 1.01 21.89
N ARG A 248 -3.04 0.61 23.02
CA ARG A 248 -3.28 -0.71 23.62
C ARG A 248 -4.01 -0.54 24.95
N PHE A 249 -5.07 -1.30 25.15
CA PHE A 249 -5.84 -1.30 26.38
C PHE A 249 -6.31 -2.72 26.74
N ASP A 250 -6.61 -2.93 28.02
CA ASP A 250 -7.17 -4.19 28.52
C ASP A 250 -8.69 -4.31 28.21
N PRO A 251 -9.36 -5.44 28.52
CA PRO A 251 -10.79 -5.59 28.24
C PRO A 251 -11.70 -4.58 28.97
N TYR A 252 -11.20 -3.90 30.00
CA TYR A 252 -11.93 -2.91 30.80
C TYR A 252 -11.72 -1.47 30.31
N GLY A 253 -10.87 -1.26 29.30
CA GLY A 253 -10.54 0.06 28.77
C GLY A 253 -9.39 0.76 29.48
N ASN A 254 -8.65 0.07 30.36
CA ASN A 254 -7.45 0.64 30.97
C ASN A 254 -6.32 0.66 29.93
N VAL A 255 -5.78 1.85 29.68
CA VAL A 255 -4.74 2.04 28.67
C VAL A 255 -3.40 1.54 29.19
N LEU A 256 -2.79 0.62 28.45
CA LEU A 256 -1.50 -0.01 28.74
C LEU A 256 -0.36 0.69 28.00
N VAL A 257 -0.58 1.04 26.73
CA VAL A 257 0.44 1.67 25.86
C VAL A 257 -0.21 2.70 24.96
N ARG A 258 0.43 3.86 24.84
CA ARG A 258 0.16 4.88 23.83
C ARG A 258 1.41 5.04 22.98
N SER A 259 1.23 5.10 21.66
CA SER A 259 2.29 5.41 20.73
C SER A 259 1.72 6.31 19.64
N ALA A 260 2.31 7.49 19.48
CA ALA A 260 1.95 8.46 18.45
C ALA A 260 3.19 8.76 17.58
N PRO A 261 2.99 9.20 16.33
CA PRO A 261 4.08 9.68 15.49
C PRO A 261 4.72 10.94 16.11
N ALA A 262 6.03 11.14 15.91
CA ALA A 262 6.73 12.33 16.40
C ALA A 262 6.17 13.62 15.76
N GLY A 263 6.02 14.68 16.56
CA GLY A 263 5.57 16.00 16.09
C GLY A 263 4.05 16.20 15.99
N ASP A 264 3.24 15.19 16.35
CA ASP A 264 1.78 15.27 16.31
C ASP A 264 1.23 15.66 17.72
N GLY A 265 0.48 16.76 17.81
CA GLY A 265 -0.02 17.32 19.07
C GLY A 265 -1.06 16.44 19.80
N ASP A 266 -1.33 16.81 21.06
CA ASP A 266 -2.09 16.13 22.14
C ASP A 266 -3.55 15.67 21.88
N SER A 267 -4.01 15.47 20.64
CA SER A 267 -5.37 14.95 20.38
C SER A 267 -5.48 13.44 20.63
N GLU A 268 -5.26 13.04 21.88
CA GLU A 268 -5.46 11.68 22.34
C GLU A 268 -6.94 11.31 22.37
N LEU A 269 -7.23 10.01 22.24
CA LEU A 269 -8.60 9.52 22.46
C LEU A 269 -8.99 9.75 23.93
N PRO A 270 -10.13 10.41 24.20
CA PRO A 270 -10.67 10.54 25.55
C PRO A 270 -10.92 9.17 26.17
N GLN A 271 -10.79 9.06 27.49
CA GLN A 271 -11.02 7.79 28.20
C GLN A 271 -12.42 7.22 27.93
N GLU A 272 -13.42 8.08 27.77
CA GLU A 272 -14.78 7.67 27.37
C GLU A 272 -14.81 6.92 26.03
N ALA A 273 -14.09 7.42 25.02
CA ALA A 273 -13.98 6.76 23.72
C ALA A 273 -13.25 5.41 23.83
N VAL A 274 -12.22 5.31 24.68
CA VAL A 274 -11.53 4.03 24.95
C VAL A 274 -12.47 3.02 25.58
N SER A 275 -13.27 3.43 26.57
CA SER A 275 -14.28 2.57 27.20
C SER A 275 -15.34 2.09 26.20
N GLN A 276 -15.82 2.98 25.32
CA GLN A 276 -16.76 2.62 24.25
C GLN A 276 -16.14 1.62 23.26
N LEU A 277 -14.85 1.76 22.93
CA LEU A 277 -14.13 0.80 22.08
C LEU A 277 -13.91 -0.55 22.77
N ALA A 278 -13.69 -0.57 24.09
CA ALA A 278 -13.60 -1.81 24.88
C ALA A 278 -14.93 -2.57 24.93
N GLU A 279 -16.04 -1.84 25.11
CA GLU A 279 -17.38 -2.42 25.03
C GLU A 279 -17.65 -2.97 23.62
N LEU A 280 -17.33 -2.19 22.58
CA LEU A 280 -17.43 -2.62 21.19
C LEU A 280 -16.65 -3.92 20.94
N ALA A 281 -15.39 -3.99 21.40
CA ALA A 281 -14.56 -5.18 21.24
C ALA A 281 -15.20 -6.41 21.90
N THR A 282 -15.79 -6.23 23.08
CA THR A 282 -16.48 -7.29 23.82
C THR A 282 -17.74 -7.76 23.09
N LEU A 283 -18.53 -6.85 22.52
CA LEU A 283 -19.70 -7.18 21.72
C LEU A 283 -19.31 -7.93 20.43
N VAL A 284 -18.27 -7.48 19.73
CA VAL A 284 -17.84 -8.10 18.47
C VAL A 284 -17.09 -9.43 18.68
N ALA A 285 -16.41 -9.61 19.81
CA ALA A 285 -15.66 -10.84 20.12
C ALA A 285 -16.40 -11.85 21.02
N ARG A 286 -17.75 -11.79 21.10
CA ARG A 286 -18.56 -12.67 21.97
C ARG A 286 -18.30 -14.16 21.78
N ASP A 287 -17.91 -14.61 20.59
CA ASP A 287 -17.67 -16.03 20.29
C ASP A 287 -16.24 -16.49 20.68
N ALA A 288 -15.51 -15.69 21.46
CA ALA A 288 -14.13 -15.94 21.87
C ALA A 288 -13.10 -16.01 20.72
N GLU A 289 -13.46 -15.67 19.48
CA GLU A 289 -12.51 -15.49 18.38
C GLU A 289 -11.99 -14.05 18.30
N ALA A 290 -10.70 -13.89 17.96
CA ALA A 290 -10.14 -12.58 17.64
C ALA A 290 -10.73 -12.07 16.32
N LYS A 291 -11.20 -10.81 16.33
CA LYS A 291 -11.80 -10.14 15.17
C LYS A 291 -11.05 -8.85 14.86
N SER A 292 -10.97 -8.53 13.58
CA SER A 292 -10.55 -7.22 13.09
C SER A 292 -11.78 -6.39 12.77
N VAL A 293 -11.82 -5.17 13.28
CA VAL A 293 -12.96 -4.25 13.19
C VAL A 293 -12.51 -2.89 12.68
N GLY A 294 -13.06 -2.44 11.56
CA GLY A 294 -12.97 -1.06 11.13
C GLY A 294 -14.08 -0.24 11.78
N PHE A 295 -13.72 0.87 12.43
CA PHE A 295 -14.66 1.73 13.15
C PHE A 295 -14.51 3.21 12.80
N LEU A 296 -15.58 3.96 13.06
CA LEU A 296 -15.68 5.41 13.01
C LEU A 296 -16.21 5.90 14.36
N LEU A 297 -15.54 6.85 15.01
CA LEU A 297 -16.09 7.53 16.18
C LEU A 297 -16.90 8.73 15.72
N THR A 298 -18.17 8.75 16.08
CA THR A 298 -19.10 9.85 15.85
C THR A 298 -19.51 10.46 17.18
N ASP A 299 -20.23 11.59 17.14
CA ASP A 299 -20.80 12.20 18.36
C ASP A 299 -21.79 11.29 19.10
N GLN A 300 -22.32 10.27 18.41
CA GLN A 300 -23.26 9.28 18.96
C GLN A 300 -22.55 8.00 19.43
N GLY A 301 -21.21 7.94 19.36
CA GLY A 301 -20.40 6.77 19.70
C GLY A 301 -19.81 6.04 18.48
N PRO A 302 -19.20 4.86 18.69
CA PRO A 302 -18.53 4.10 17.65
C PRO A 302 -19.53 3.42 16.69
N LEU A 303 -19.29 3.58 15.39
CA LEU A 303 -19.96 2.84 14.33
C LEU A 303 -18.97 1.93 13.61
N VAL A 304 -19.39 0.69 13.33
CA VAL A 304 -18.60 -0.28 12.58
C VAL A 304 -18.93 -0.20 11.10
N TRP A 305 -17.89 -0.11 10.28
CA TRP A 305 -18.01 -0.15 8.81
C TRP A 305 -17.44 -1.44 8.22
N ASP A 306 -16.54 -2.12 8.95
CA ASP A 306 -15.93 -3.37 8.49
C ASP A 306 -15.67 -4.33 9.67
N ALA A 307 -15.89 -5.61 9.46
CA ALA A 307 -15.67 -6.63 10.49
C ALA A 307 -15.27 -7.98 9.86
N GLY A 308 -14.48 -8.76 10.61
CA GLY A 308 -14.38 -10.19 10.41
C GLY A 308 -13.19 -10.82 11.12
N GLU A 309 -12.84 -12.04 10.70
CA GLU A 309 -11.72 -12.78 11.27
C GLU A 309 -10.44 -11.92 11.32
N ALA A 310 -9.79 -11.91 12.49
CA ALA A 310 -8.49 -11.26 12.62
C ALA A 310 -7.45 -12.04 11.81
N THR A 311 -7.00 -11.48 10.70
CA THR A 311 -5.62 -11.70 10.27
C THR A 311 -4.74 -11.13 11.39
N ARG A 312 -3.81 -11.90 11.93
CA ARG A 312 -2.88 -11.41 12.98
C ARG A 312 -2.36 -10.03 12.57
N LEU A 313 -2.08 -9.14 13.52
CA LEU A 313 -1.12 -8.08 13.21
C LEU A 313 0.11 -8.81 12.71
N ALA A 314 0.51 -8.56 11.47
CA ALA A 314 1.87 -8.83 11.09
C ALA A 314 2.75 -8.28 12.20
N GLN A 315 3.43 -9.18 12.88
CA GLN A 315 4.50 -8.82 13.76
C GLN A 315 5.52 -8.15 12.85
N ILE A 316 5.69 -6.84 13.04
CA ILE A 316 6.72 -6.11 12.32
C ILE A 316 8.02 -6.52 13.00
N ASP A 317 8.79 -7.34 12.31
CA ASP A 317 10.10 -7.74 12.83
C ASP A 317 11.07 -6.57 12.66
N GLY A 318 11.41 -5.93 13.79
CA GLY A 318 12.39 -4.84 13.89
C GLY A 318 11.80 -3.44 13.78
N GLY A 319 12.62 -2.45 14.13
CA GLY A 319 12.22 -1.04 14.29
C GLY A 319 11.80 -0.72 15.73
N GLU A 320 12.12 0.48 16.18
CA GLU A 320 11.69 1.04 17.46
C GLU A 320 10.23 1.53 17.38
N PRO A 321 9.51 1.69 18.51
CA PRO A 321 8.21 2.35 18.53
C PRO A 321 8.27 3.73 17.86
N GLY A 322 7.46 3.95 16.81
CA GLY A 322 7.49 5.17 15.99
C GLY A 322 8.24 5.03 14.65
N THR A 323 8.84 3.87 14.36
CA THR A 323 9.43 3.58 13.04
C THR A 323 8.37 3.58 11.95
N VAL A 324 8.64 4.31 10.86
CA VAL A 324 7.77 4.44 9.70
C VAL A 324 8.22 3.44 8.64
N TRP A 325 7.31 2.54 8.28
CA TRP A 325 7.52 1.52 7.25
C TRP A 325 6.72 1.88 6.00
N SER A 326 7.35 1.85 4.82
CA SER A 326 6.69 2.18 3.56
C SER A 326 6.82 1.07 2.52
N LEU A 327 5.74 0.88 1.76
CA LEU A 327 5.70 0.03 0.57
C LEU A 327 6.06 0.83 -0.70
N ALA A 328 6.16 2.16 -0.61
CA ALA A 328 6.40 3.04 -1.75
C ALA A 328 7.70 2.65 -2.47
N SER A 329 7.67 2.72 -3.81
CA SER A 329 8.75 2.33 -4.72
C SER A 329 9.09 0.83 -4.77
N LEU A 330 8.98 0.09 -3.66
CA LEU A 330 9.27 -1.35 -3.66
C LEU A 330 8.13 -2.20 -4.21
N GLY A 331 6.88 -1.72 -4.13
CA GLY A 331 5.71 -2.38 -4.72
C GLY A 331 5.78 -2.52 -6.25
N GLU A 332 6.60 -1.70 -6.92
CA GLU A 332 6.86 -1.80 -8.37
C GLU A 332 7.97 -2.81 -8.70
N VAL A 333 8.98 -2.93 -7.83
CA VAL A 333 10.14 -3.81 -8.03
C VAL A 333 9.83 -5.25 -7.61
N LEU A 334 9.08 -5.43 -6.53
CA LEU A 334 8.60 -6.73 -6.04
C LEU A 334 7.07 -6.70 -5.88
N PRO A 335 6.32 -6.77 -6.98
CA PRO A 335 4.87 -6.77 -6.91
C PRO A 335 4.36 -8.06 -6.27
N GLY A 336 3.52 -7.91 -5.24
CA GLY A 336 2.79 -9.02 -4.61
C GLY A 336 3.39 -9.50 -3.29
N VAL A 337 3.13 -10.77 -2.96
CA VAL A 337 3.51 -11.41 -1.71
C VAL A 337 4.78 -12.23 -1.92
N ALA A 338 5.86 -11.87 -1.24
CA ALA A 338 7.11 -12.61 -1.26
C ALA A 338 6.93 -13.97 -0.56
N THR A 339 7.13 -15.06 -1.31
CA THR A 339 7.13 -16.41 -0.75
C THR A 339 8.26 -16.57 0.28
N PRO A 340 8.20 -17.57 1.19
CA PRO A 340 9.30 -17.82 2.13
C PRO A 340 10.65 -18.01 1.43
N LEU A 341 10.67 -18.68 0.27
CA LEU A 341 11.88 -18.88 -0.53
C LEU A 341 12.38 -17.54 -1.09
N THR A 342 11.51 -16.76 -1.73
CA THR A 342 11.86 -15.42 -2.25
C THR A 342 12.41 -14.53 -1.13
N TRP A 343 11.77 -14.53 0.04
CA TRP A 343 12.20 -13.74 1.18
C TRP A 343 13.55 -14.18 1.74
N SER A 344 13.83 -15.50 1.78
CA SER A 344 15.12 -16.02 2.26
C SER A 344 16.32 -15.57 1.43
N VAL A 345 16.09 -15.26 0.15
CA VAL A 345 17.12 -14.78 -0.80
C VAL A 345 17.15 -13.25 -0.85
N ALA A 346 15.98 -12.61 -0.93
CA ALA A 346 15.87 -11.16 -1.09
C ALA A 346 16.25 -10.40 0.18
N PHE A 347 15.94 -10.93 1.37
CA PHE A 347 16.12 -10.19 2.62
C PHE A 347 17.59 -9.80 2.88
N SER A 348 18.50 -10.78 2.90
CA SER A 348 19.94 -10.51 3.12
C SER A 348 20.49 -9.61 2.02
N THR A 349 20.13 -9.90 0.77
CA THR A 349 20.62 -9.17 -0.39
C THR A 349 20.24 -7.68 -0.34
N ILE A 350 18.97 -7.37 -0.01
CA ILE A 350 18.50 -5.99 0.06
C ILE A 350 19.06 -5.28 1.31
N GLN A 351 19.00 -5.94 2.48
CA GLN A 351 19.49 -5.40 3.74
C GLN A 351 20.99 -5.05 3.67
N ASP A 352 21.82 -6.00 3.20
CA ASP A 352 23.26 -5.82 3.12
C ASP A 352 23.66 -4.89 1.98
N GLY A 353 22.95 -4.96 0.85
CA GLY A 353 23.18 -4.10 -0.31
C GLY A 353 22.97 -2.61 0.00
N PHE A 354 21.86 -2.24 0.66
CA PHE A 354 21.67 -0.84 1.09
C PHE A 354 22.69 -0.43 2.14
N ALA A 355 22.97 -1.30 3.12
CA ALA A 355 23.98 -1.01 4.13
C ALA A 355 25.38 -0.82 3.53
N HIS A 356 25.70 -1.54 2.45
CA HIS A 356 26.94 -1.40 1.68
C HIS A 356 26.95 -0.08 0.90
N ALA A 357 25.93 0.20 0.10
CA ALA A 357 25.85 1.41 -0.72
C ALA A 357 25.95 2.70 0.12
N PHE A 358 25.31 2.74 1.29
CA PHE A 358 25.45 3.85 2.23
C PHE A 358 26.88 3.98 2.76
N ARG A 359 27.52 2.87 3.14
CA ARG A 359 28.91 2.87 3.64
C ARG A 359 29.92 3.30 2.58
N GLU A 360 29.77 2.85 1.34
CA GLU A 360 30.61 3.26 0.21
C GLU A 360 30.51 4.76 -0.04
N SER A 361 29.29 5.29 0.02
CA SER A 361 29.01 6.73 -0.09
C SER A 361 29.51 7.56 1.11
N GLY A 362 30.11 6.91 2.12
CA GLY A 362 30.65 7.55 3.32
C GLY A 362 29.60 7.90 4.38
N LEU A 363 28.38 7.38 4.24
CA LEU A 363 27.27 7.56 5.17
C LEU A 363 27.30 6.49 6.25
N LYS A 364 26.92 6.86 7.48
CA LYS A 364 26.86 5.92 8.60
C LYS A 364 25.47 5.32 8.71
N VAL A 365 25.37 4.01 8.58
CA VAL A 365 24.13 3.28 8.88
C VAL A 365 24.09 2.97 10.38
N PRO A 366 23.00 3.29 11.09
CA PRO A 366 22.83 2.94 12.50
C PRO A 366 23.01 1.43 12.74
N LYS A 367 23.78 1.07 13.78
CA LYS A 367 24.06 -0.34 14.09
C LYS A 367 22.80 -1.05 14.60
N GLY A 368 22.57 -2.27 14.13
CA GLY A 368 21.46 -3.13 14.59
C GLY A 368 20.08 -2.77 14.01
N GLN A 369 19.98 -1.72 13.20
CA GLN A 369 18.71 -1.32 12.59
C GLN A 369 18.41 -2.11 11.31
N ARG A 370 17.13 -2.49 11.15
CA ARG A 370 16.62 -3.14 9.94
C ARG A 370 16.22 -2.09 8.92
N LEU A 371 16.73 -2.22 7.70
CA LEU A 371 16.42 -1.34 6.56
C LEU A 371 15.19 -1.84 5.80
N VAL A 372 14.98 -3.15 5.80
CA VAL A 372 13.80 -3.80 5.23
C VAL A 372 13.18 -4.77 6.22
N THR A 373 11.87 -4.96 6.11
CA THR A 373 11.14 -5.99 6.85
C THR A 373 10.02 -6.58 6.00
N ARG A 374 9.42 -7.66 6.49
CA ARG A 374 8.29 -8.33 5.85
C ARG A 374 7.08 -8.27 6.75
N ILE A 375 6.00 -7.69 6.25
CA ILE A 375 4.72 -7.52 6.94
C ILE A 375 3.67 -8.23 6.07
N ASP A 376 3.04 -9.28 6.59
CA ASP A 376 2.05 -10.11 5.88
C ASP A 376 2.52 -10.56 4.48
N GLY A 377 3.82 -10.87 4.39
CA GLY A 377 4.44 -11.36 3.16
C GLY A 377 4.77 -10.27 2.13
N ARG A 378 4.43 -9.01 2.38
CA ARG A 378 4.89 -7.86 1.58
C ARG A 378 6.14 -7.26 2.21
N VAL A 379 7.02 -6.70 1.37
CA VAL A 379 8.30 -6.15 1.81
C VAL A 379 8.17 -4.63 1.99
N TYR A 380 8.65 -4.12 3.11
CA TYR A 380 8.58 -2.71 3.47
C TYR A 380 9.96 -2.16 3.76
N PHE A 381 10.18 -0.89 3.41
CA PHE A 381 11.36 -0.11 3.76
C PHE A 381 11.19 0.62 5.08
N ASN A 382 12.26 0.69 5.87
CA ASN A 382 12.35 1.52 7.06
C ASN A 382 12.67 2.97 6.67
N VAL A 383 11.64 3.74 6.31
CA VAL A 383 11.84 5.12 5.84
C VAL A 383 12.49 5.99 6.92
N SER A 384 12.23 5.73 8.20
CA SER A 384 12.87 6.44 9.31
C SER A 384 14.40 6.34 9.29
N VAL A 385 14.95 5.15 9.06
CA VAL A 385 16.41 4.95 8.99
C VAL A 385 16.99 5.55 7.71
N PHE A 386 16.30 5.38 6.58
CA PHE A 386 16.74 6.02 5.33
C PHE A 386 16.81 7.55 5.50
N PHE A 387 15.84 8.12 6.23
CA PHE A 387 15.82 9.53 6.55
C PHE A 387 16.97 9.94 7.48
N GLU A 388 17.23 9.18 8.56
CA GLU A 388 18.37 9.39 9.47
C GLU A 388 19.73 9.31 8.75
N VAL A 389 19.85 8.42 7.77
CA VAL A 389 21.06 8.30 6.94
C VAL A 389 21.18 9.51 6.01
N ALA A 390 20.07 9.96 5.42
CA ALA A 390 20.06 11.05 4.45
C ALA A 390 20.30 12.44 5.08
N THR A 391 19.96 12.67 6.35
CA THR A 391 20.31 13.93 7.06
C THR A 391 21.83 14.14 7.23
N GLN A 392 22.64 13.09 7.04
CA GLN A 392 24.10 13.20 7.03
C GLN A 392 24.64 13.90 5.77
N LEU A 393 23.81 14.05 4.73
CA LEU A 393 24.17 14.76 3.52
C LEU A 393 23.89 16.28 3.67
N PRO A 394 24.94 17.13 3.60
CA PRO A 394 24.77 18.57 3.73
C PRO A 394 24.01 19.14 2.52
N ALA A 395 23.11 20.10 2.78
CA ALA A 395 22.22 20.75 1.83
C ALA A 395 20.99 19.94 1.33
N LEU A 396 20.76 18.75 1.88
CA LEU A 396 19.47 18.09 1.79
C LEU A 396 18.54 18.66 2.86
N HIS A 397 17.65 19.56 2.44
CA HIS A 397 16.50 19.89 3.27
C HIS A 397 15.57 18.67 3.32
N THR A 398 15.11 18.33 4.52
CA THR A 398 14.08 17.32 4.81
C THR A 398 12.96 17.25 3.75
N PRO A 399 12.40 18.37 3.26
CA PRO A 399 11.32 18.33 2.28
C PRO A 399 11.72 17.80 0.90
N SER A 400 12.98 17.92 0.47
CA SER A 400 13.44 17.51 -0.86
C SER A 400 13.74 16.01 -0.96
N LEU A 401 14.09 15.36 0.15
CA LEU A 401 14.18 13.89 0.23
C LEU A 401 12.79 13.26 0.22
N LEU A 402 11.84 13.87 0.92
CA LEU A 402 10.45 13.44 0.97
C LEU A 402 9.74 13.59 -0.40
N GLU A 403 10.17 14.52 -1.25
CA GLU A 403 9.71 14.60 -2.65
C GLU A 403 10.17 13.44 -3.52
N ILE A 404 11.40 12.97 -3.30
CA ILE A 404 11.99 11.90 -4.10
C ILE A 404 11.44 10.54 -3.68
N MET A 405 11.11 10.35 -2.40
CA MET A 405 10.56 9.08 -1.89
C MET A 405 9.03 8.98 -2.02
N GLY A 406 8.32 10.12 -2.09
CA GLY A 406 6.90 10.18 -2.41
C GLY A 406 6.11 11.15 -1.51
N SER A 407 5.12 11.81 -2.09
CA SER A 407 4.36 12.89 -1.43
C SER A 407 3.62 12.48 -0.15
N ALA A 408 3.27 11.20 0.01
CA ALA A 408 2.52 10.70 1.16
C ALA A 408 3.40 10.49 2.43
N GLU A 409 4.71 10.34 2.27
CA GLU A 409 5.67 10.20 3.38
C GLU A 409 6.04 11.56 4.00
N ARG A 410 5.77 12.63 3.26
CA ARG A 410 6.04 14.02 3.60
C ARG A 410 5.22 14.55 4.78
N GLU A 411 4.01 14.03 4.99
CA GLU A 411 3.14 14.34 6.14
C GLU A 411 3.59 13.64 7.44
N VAL A 412 4.43 12.60 7.33
CA VAL A 412 4.70 11.62 8.39
C VAL A 412 6.01 11.89 9.13
N LEU A 413 7.00 12.43 8.41
CA LEU A 413 8.37 12.64 8.89
C LEU A 413 8.65 14.12 9.22
N ALA A 414 7.68 14.82 9.81
CA ALA A 414 7.88 16.20 10.25
C ALA A 414 9.15 16.31 11.13
N PRO A 415 10.04 17.28 10.87
CA PRO A 415 11.43 17.18 11.28
C PRO A 415 11.62 17.56 12.74
N ASP A 416 11.85 16.56 13.60
CA ASP A 416 12.40 16.75 14.96
C ASP A 416 13.74 16.04 15.16
N THR A 417 14.46 15.73 14.09
CA THR A 417 15.85 15.24 14.20
C THR A 417 16.82 16.40 14.18
N GLY A 418 17.11 16.93 15.37
CA GLY A 418 18.15 17.92 15.63
C GLY A 418 19.56 17.35 15.44
N SER A 419 19.98 17.14 14.20
CA SER A 419 21.41 17.05 13.87
C SER A 419 21.79 18.18 12.92
N SER A 420 22.54 19.15 13.43
CA SER A 420 23.17 20.18 12.60
C SER A 420 23.98 19.51 11.48
N PRO A 421 23.82 19.93 10.21
CA PRO A 421 24.59 19.37 9.12
C PRO A 421 26.08 19.60 9.39
N SER A 422 26.85 18.52 9.49
CA SER A 422 28.30 18.62 9.67
C SER A 422 28.94 18.98 8.33
N PHE A 423 29.18 20.29 8.11
CA PHE A 423 29.86 20.80 6.92
C PHE A 423 31.30 20.31 6.76
N VAL A 424 31.88 19.68 7.80
CA VAL A 424 33.26 19.19 7.82
C VAL A 424 33.48 18.01 6.86
N ARG A 425 32.44 17.24 6.52
CA ARG A 425 32.58 16.05 5.64
C ARG A 425 32.19 16.28 4.18
N VAL A 426 31.67 17.46 3.84
CA VAL A 426 31.22 17.82 2.48
C VAL A 426 32.26 17.51 1.40
N PRO A 427 33.53 17.98 1.50
CA PRO A 427 34.50 17.76 0.43
C PRO A 427 34.90 16.28 0.28
N ILE A 428 34.89 15.52 1.37
CA ILE A 428 35.22 14.08 1.36
C ILE A 428 34.10 13.29 0.68
N VAL A 429 32.84 13.59 1.02
CA VAL A 429 31.68 12.94 0.40
C VAL A 429 31.61 13.27 -1.09
N LEU A 430 31.79 14.55 -1.48
CA LEU A 430 31.82 14.96 -2.89
C LEU A 430 32.97 14.33 -3.67
N ALA A 431 34.19 14.29 -3.11
CA ALA A 431 35.33 13.68 -3.78
C ALA A 431 35.15 12.16 -3.96
N LYS A 432 34.62 11.48 -2.94
CA LYS A 432 34.24 10.07 -3.06
C LYS A 432 33.15 9.87 -4.10
N LEU A 433 32.14 10.74 -4.14
CA LEU A 433 31.08 10.65 -5.13
C LEU A 433 31.58 10.70 -6.57
N VAL A 434 32.46 11.64 -6.87
CA VAL A 434 33.04 11.79 -8.22
C VAL A 434 33.92 10.60 -8.56
N SER A 435 34.67 10.08 -7.60
CA SER A 435 35.46 8.85 -7.76
C SER A 435 34.56 7.64 -8.04
N GLU A 436 33.50 7.46 -7.26
CA GLU A 436 32.55 6.36 -7.42
C GLU A 436 31.79 6.45 -8.74
N GLN A 437 31.31 7.63 -9.13
CA GLN A 437 30.66 7.86 -10.43
C GLN A 437 31.54 7.46 -11.62
N ARG A 438 32.84 7.75 -11.56
CA ARG A 438 33.79 7.35 -12.62
C ARG A 438 34.04 5.84 -12.64
N ARG A 439 34.14 5.22 -11.47
CA ARG A 439 34.33 3.76 -11.34
C ARG A 439 33.09 2.97 -11.70
N LEU A 440 31.91 3.54 -11.47
CA LEU A 440 30.63 2.87 -11.71
C LEU A 440 30.45 2.50 -13.17
N ALA A 441 30.76 3.42 -14.10
CA ALA A 441 30.62 3.17 -15.53
C ALA A 441 31.45 1.95 -15.98
N GLU A 442 32.73 1.89 -15.59
CA GLU A 442 33.58 0.74 -15.90
C GLU A 442 33.13 -0.55 -15.22
N SER A 443 32.59 -0.44 -14.00
CA SER A 443 32.10 -1.58 -13.22
C SER A 443 30.82 -2.15 -13.82
N VAL A 444 29.93 -1.29 -14.32
CA VAL A 444 28.71 -1.69 -15.04
C VAL A 444 29.06 -2.36 -16.36
N THR A 445 29.92 -1.78 -17.19
CA THR A 445 30.30 -2.40 -18.48
C THR A 445 30.93 -3.78 -18.27
N ARG A 446 31.86 -3.91 -17.31
CA ARG A 446 32.47 -5.21 -16.98
C ARG A 446 31.45 -6.21 -16.42
N PHE A 447 30.48 -5.74 -15.66
CA PHE A 447 29.44 -6.58 -15.09
C PHE A 447 28.44 -7.05 -16.16
N GLU A 448 28.02 -6.19 -17.09
CA GLU A 448 27.08 -6.52 -18.17
C GLU A 448 27.59 -7.68 -19.05
N GLU A 449 28.88 -7.67 -19.40
CA GLU A 449 29.51 -8.77 -20.15
C GLU A 449 29.42 -10.10 -19.39
N GLN A 450 29.71 -10.08 -18.08
CA GLN A 450 29.60 -11.26 -17.22
C GLN A 450 28.15 -11.71 -17.01
N ALA A 451 27.24 -10.74 -16.84
CA ALA A 451 25.83 -10.98 -16.55
C ALA A 451 25.11 -11.63 -17.73
N GLU A 452 25.39 -11.20 -18.96
CA GLU A 452 24.78 -11.81 -20.15
C GLU A 452 25.24 -13.26 -20.33
N GLN A 453 26.51 -13.55 -20.03
CA GLN A 453 27.02 -14.93 -20.06
C GLN A 453 26.33 -15.82 -19.01
N GLN A 454 26.23 -15.35 -17.77
CA GLN A 454 25.56 -16.06 -16.68
C GLN A 454 24.06 -16.29 -16.96
N ARG A 455 23.38 -15.27 -17.50
CA ARG A 455 21.98 -15.35 -17.89
C ARG A 455 21.74 -16.41 -18.96
N ARG A 456 22.59 -16.47 -20.00
CA ARG A 456 22.49 -17.51 -21.05
C ARG A 456 22.64 -18.90 -20.47
N TRP A 457 23.67 -19.11 -19.64
CA TRP A 457 23.91 -20.40 -19.02
C TRP A 457 22.72 -20.88 -18.18
N LEU A 458 22.13 -20.01 -17.36
CA LEU A 458 20.95 -20.36 -16.55
C LEU A 458 19.69 -20.64 -17.37
N VAL A 459 19.50 -19.95 -18.51
CA VAL A 459 18.34 -20.16 -19.39
C VAL A 459 18.46 -21.46 -20.19
N GLU A 460 19.67 -21.82 -20.61
CA GLU A 460 19.93 -23.04 -21.39
C GLU A 460 20.00 -24.30 -20.52
N MET A 461 20.21 -24.15 -19.21
CA MET A 461 20.38 -25.28 -18.30
C MET A 461 19.04 -25.90 -17.89
N ASP A 462 18.89 -27.20 -18.16
CA ASP A 462 17.74 -27.98 -17.71
C ASP A 462 17.94 -28.46 -16.26
N LEU A 463 17.35 -27.72 -15.33
CA LEU A 463 17.41 -28.02 -13.90
C LEU A 463 16.76 -29.37 -13.53
N ALA A 464 15.88 -29.93 -14.36
CA ALA A 464 15.20 -31.19 -14.05
C ALA A 464 16.12 -32.42 -14.14
N ILE A 465 17.24 -32.29 -14.85
CA ILE A 465 18.18 -33.38 -15.13
C ILE A 465 19.38 -33.31 -14.16
N LEU A 466 19.55 -32.22 -13.43
CA LEU A 466 20.68 -32.02 -12.54
C LEU A 466 20.55 -32.89 -11.27
N PRO A 467 21.64 -33.55 -10.82
CA PRO A 467 21.68 -34.20 -9.52
C PRO A 467 21.66 -33.17 -8.38
N ASP A 468 21.22 -33.58 -7.19
CA ASP A 468 21.01 -32.70 -6.03
C ASP A 468 22.23 -31.84 -5.66
N ASP A 469 23.45 -32.38 -5.76
CA ASP A 469 24.69 -31.64 -5.50
C ASP A 469 24.96 -30.53 -6.54
N ALA A 470 24.62 -30.79 -7.80
CA ALA A 470 24.72 -29.81 -8.86
C ALA A 470 23.64 -28.74 -8.73
N LEU A 471 22.42 -29.11 -8.32
CA LEU A 471 21.35 -28.16 -8.00
C LEU A 471 21.73 -27.23 -6.85
N LYS A 472 22.32 -27.78 -5.77
CA LYS A 472 22.80 -26.98 -4.64
C LYS A 472 23.88 -25.98 -5.05
N THR A 473 24.84 -26.43 -5.86
CA THR A 473 25.90 -25.55 -6.40
C THR A 473 25.31 -24.46 -7.28
N THR A 474 24.42 -24.82 -8.21
CA THR A 474 23.74 -23.89 -9.11
C THR A 474 22.94 -22.84 -8.33
N LEU A 475 22.22 -23.24 -7.27
CA LEU A 475 21.47 -22.33 -6.42
C LEU A 475 22.38 -21.35 -5.68
N ALA A 476 23.52 -21.84 -5.16
CA ALA A 476 24.50 -20.99 -4.47
C ALA A 476 25.14 -19.98 -5.42
N GLU A 477 25.54 -20.40 -6.62
CA GLU A 477 26.10 -19.53 -7.66
C GLU A 477 25.09 -18.49 -8.15
N THR A 478 23.84 -18.90 -8.35
CA THR A 478 22.75 -18.00 -8.75
C THR A 478 22.48 -16.97 -7.65
N HIS A 479 22.49 -17.38 -6.38
CA HIS A 479 22.31 -16.47 -5.25
C HIS A 479 23.46 -15.44 -5.16
N GLU A 480 24.69 -15.89 -5.36
CA GLU A 480 25.87 -15.01 -5.38
C GLU A 480 25.84 -14.03 -6.57
N PHE A 481 25.43 -14.49 -7.74
CA PHE A 481 25.20 -13.64 -8.91
C PHE A 481 24.11 -12.59 -8.65
N PHE A 482 22.99 -12.99 -8.04
CA PHE A 482 21.92 -12.09 -7.63
C PHE A 482 22.39 -11.03 -6.62
N ARG A 483 23.21 -11.44 -5.63
CA ARG A 483 23.80 -10.53 -4.65
C ARG A 483 24.67 -9.47 -5.31
N ARG A 484 25.60 -9.88 -6.19
CA ARG A 484 26.47 -8.95 -6.94
C ARG A 484 25.69 -8.00 -7.85
N THR A 485 24.66 -8.52 -8.52
CA THR A 485 23.76 -7.70 -9.35
C THR A 485 23.07 -6.63 -8.52
N SER A 486 22.53 -7.03 -7.36
CA SER A 486 21.79 -6.13 -6.46
C SER A 486 22.69 -5.07 -5.84
N GLU A 487 23.92 -5.43 -5.44
CA GLU A 487 24.91 -4.48 -4.94
C GLU A 487 25.23 -3.41 -5.99
N LEU A 488 25.51 -3.82 -7.22
CA LEU A 488 25.80 -2.88 -8.30
C LEU A 488 24.59 -1.98 -8.63
N LEU A 489 23.38 -2.55 -8.70
CA LEU A 489 22.15 -1.82 -8.92
C LEU A 489 21.92 -0.76 -7.82
N LEU A 490 22.11 -1.14 -6.55
CA LEU A 490 21.95 -0.24 -5.41
C LEU A 490 23.01 0.85 -5.37
N SER A 491 24.27 0.54 -5.75
CA SER A 491 25.31 1.56 -5.92
C SER A 491 24.98 2.52 -7.06
N CYS A 492 24.40 2.05 -8.18
CA CYS A 492 23.89 2.90 -9.26
C CYS A 492 22.75 3.81 -8.79
N ALA A 493 21.73 3.24 -8.15
CA ALA A 493 20.58 3.99 -7.64
C ALA A 493 21.00 5.07 -6.63
N SER A 494 21.92 4.72 -5.71
CA SER A 494 22.46 5.65 -4.72
C SER A 494 23.27 6.76 -5.38
N ALA A 495 24.14 6.42 -6.34
CA ALA A 495 24.95 7.40 -7.06
C ALA A 495 24.08 8.37 -7.86
N THR A 496 23.01 7.89 -8.51
CA THR A 496 22.02 8.71 -9.22
C THR A 496 21.26 9.63 -8.28
N LEU A 497 20.79 9.11 -7.14
CA LEU A 497 20.08 9.90 -6.14
C LEU A 497 20.95 11.05 -5.62
N ILE A 498 22.20 10.76 -5.26
CA ILE A 498 23.09 11.79 -4.72
C ILE A 498 23.50 12.79 -5.81
N ALA A 499 23.69 12.36 -7.05
CA ALA A 499 23.96 13.26 -8.18
C ALA A 499 22.77 14.21 -8.44
N TYR A 500 21.54 13.69 -8.40
CA TYR A 500 20.32 14.49 -8.51
C TYR A 500 20.21 15.53 -7.39
N VAL A 501 20.50 15.12 -6.16
CA VAL A 501 20.54 16.01 -4.99
C VAL A 501 21.59 17.10 -5.16
N ALA A 502 22.82 16.75 -5.55
CA ALA A 502 23.89 17.72 -5.76
C ALA A 502 23.51 18.73 -6.84
N LEU A 503 22.89 18.27 -7.94
CA LEU A 503 22.37 19.13 -9.00
C LEU A 503 21.32 20.10 -8.46
N LYS A 504 20.31 19.61 -7.72
CA LYS A 504 19.27 20.46 -7.10
C LYS A 504 19.86 21.48 -6.14
N THR A 505 20.87 21.10 -5.33
CA THR A 505 21.56 22.03 -4.43
C THR A 505 22.30 23.15 -5.18
N VAL A 506 23.00 22.81 -6.27
CA VAL A 506 23.70 23.81 -7.10
C VAL A 506 22.68 24.75 -7.74
N LEU A 507 21.60 24.19 -8.32
CA LEU A 507 20.54 24.97 -8.95
C LEU A 507 19.79 25.85 -7.95
N ALA A 508 19.57 25.39 -6.72
CA ALA A 508 18.91 26.18 -5.67
C ALA A 508 19.73 27.41 -5.24
N ARG A 509 21.07 27.36 -5.35
CA ARG A 509 21.94 28.52 -5.09
C ARG A 509 21.88 29.57 -6.19
N SER A 510 21.69 29.14 -7.44
CA SER A 510 21.71 30.02 -8.61
C SER A 510 20.32 30.48 -9.06
N TRP A 511 19.30 29.63 -8.92
CA TRP A 511 17.91 29.85 -9.35
C TRP A 511 16.89 29.25 -8.37
N PRO A 512 16.74 29.83 -7.15
CA PRO A 512 15.94 29.22 -6.08
C PRO A 512 14.47 28.97 -6.45
N ALA A 513 13.86 29.82 -7.29
CA ALA A 513 12.46 29.68 -7.69
C ALA A 513 12.20 28.63 -8.79
N GLN A 514 13.22 28.26 -9.57
CA GLN A 514 13.09 27.37 -10.73
C GLN A 514 13.96 26.10 -10.62
N ALA A 515 14.73 25.96 -9.53
CA ALA A 515 15.68 24.88 -9.33
C ALA A 515 15.04 23.49 -9.51
N GLU A 516 13.80 23.32 -9.04
CA GLU A 516 13.06 22.08 -9.16
C GLU A 516 12.64 21.77 -10.60
N ALA A 517 12.01 22.73 -11.28
CA ALA A 517 11.61 22.59 -12.68
C ALA A 517 12.81 22.34 -13.60
N ILE A 518 13.94 23.02 -13.34
CA ILE A 518 15.17 22.87 -14.12
C ILE A 518 15.86 21.53 -13.81
N ALA A 519 15.96 21.13 -12.54
CA ALA A 519 16.51 19.82 -12.17
C ALA A 519 15.70 18.69 -12.80
N GLN A 520 14.37 18.78 -12.73
CA GLN A 520 13.47 17.81 -13.33
C GLN A 520 13.55 17.86 -14.85
N ALA A 521 13.68 19.01 -15.51
CA ALA A 521 13.89 19.09 -16.96
C ALA A 521 15.26 18.53 -17.40
N LEU A 522 16.28 18.62 -16.55
CA LEU A 522 17.62 18.07 -16.80
C LEU A 522 17.67 16.54 -16.60
N THR A 523 16.82 15.99 -15.74
CA THR A 523 16.78 14.56 -15.42
C THR A 523 15.61 13.81 -16.04
N SER A 524 14.55 14.49 -16.47
CA SER A 524 13.48 13.91 -17.28
C SER A 524 13.94 13.83 -18.72
N GLY A 525 14.29 12.63 -19.16
CA GLY A 525 14.48 12.35 -20.58
C GLY A 525 13.20 12.65 -21.34
N VAL A 526 13.24 13.66 -22.22
CA VAL A 526 12.11 13.93 -23.13
C VAL A 526 12.14 12.88 -24.24
N GLY A 527 11.07 12.09 -24.36
CA GLY A 527 10.71 11.41 -25.61
C GLY A 527 11.65 10.31 -26.11
N GLY A 528 11.97 9.31 -25.26
CA GLY A 528 12.43 7.99 -25.74
C GLY A 528 13.86 7.89 -26.29
N LEU A 529 14.76 8.82 -25.95
CA LEU A 529 16.19 8.74 -26.29
C LEU A 529 17.04 8.87 -25.00
N ASP A 530 17.38 7.72 -24.40
CA ASP A 530 17.91 7.58 -23.04
C ASP A 530 19.38 8.01 -22.81
N THR A 531 20.10 8.61 -23.78
CA THR A 531 21.55 8.85 -23.60
C THR A 531 22.11 10.22 -24.01
N LEU A 532 21.30 11.16 -24.52
CA LEU A 532 21.81 12.48 -24.96
C LEU A 532 21.07 13.71 -24.36
N GLY A 533 20.03 13.50 -23.56
CA GLY A 533 19.21 14.56 -22.95
C GLY A 533 19.99 15.59 -22.12
N PRO A 534 20.86 15.17 -21.16
CA PRO A 534 21.56 16.09 -20.27
C PRO A 534 22.50 17.06 -21.01
N ALA A 535 23.15 16.60 -22.09
CA ALA A 535 24.07 17.43 -22.88
C ALA A 535 23.33 18.53 -23.64
N SER A 536 22.15 18.24 -24.18
CA SER A 536 21.33 19.21 -24.92
C SER A 536 20.72 20.28 -24.01
N ALA A 537 20.31 19.91 -22.80
CA ALA A 537 19.76 20.84 -21.81
C ALA A 537 20.85 21.72 -21.16
N VAL A 538 22.07 21.20 -20.96
CA VAL A 538 23.25 22.00 -20.58
C VAL A 538 23.65 22.97 -21.69
N LEU A 539 23.57 22.56 -22.96
CA LEU A 539 23.80 23.45 -24.11
C LEU A 539 22.76 24.58 -24.19
N ARG A 540 21.47 24.28 -23.96
CA ARG A 540 20.41 25.29 -23.90
C ARG A 540 20.51 26.21 -22.69
N ALA A 541 20.92 25.71 -21.53
CA ALA A 541 21.21 26.54 -20.36
C ALA A 541 22.40 27.49 -20.64
N ARG A 542 23.40 27.00 -21.38
CA ARG A 542 24.55 27.82 -21.83
C ARG A 542 24.17 28.85 -22.89
N GLU A 543 23.26 28.52 -23.79
CA GLU A 543 22.70 29.46 -24.78
C GLU A 543 21.80 30.50 -24.10
N GLY A 544 20.97 30.10 -23.14
CA GLY A 544 20.16 30.98 -22.29
C GLY A 544 20.99 31.99 -21.49
N LEU A 545 22.15 31.56 -20.97
CA LEU A 545 23.14 32.41 -20.31
C LEU A 545 23.83 33.40 -21.27
N ARG A 546 24.00 33.05 -22.56
CA ARG A 546 24.54 33.96 -23.58
C ARG A 546 23.51 34.97 -24.07
N SER A 547 22.25 34.56 -24.23
CA SER A 547 21.16 35.47 -24.61
C SER A 547 20.78 36.44 -23.48
N GLY A 548 21.10 36.13 -22.22
CA GLY A 548 20.89 37.03 -21.08
C GLY A 548 21.92 38.16 -20.94
N GLU A 549 23.04 38.13 -21.67
CA GLU A 549 24.00 39.24 -21.73
C GLU A 549 23.73 40.22 -22.90
N ASP A 550 22.92 39.85 -23.89
CA ASP A 550 22.64 40.67 -25.09
C ASP A 550 21.20 41.26 -25.16
N THR A 551 20.34 41.02 -24.16
CA THR A 551 19.01 41.67 -24.08
C THR A 551 18.93 42.67 -22.93
N LEU A 552 19.70 43.75 -23.05
CA LEU A 552 19.36 45.06 -22.49
C LEU A 552 19.28 46.04 -23.67
N ASP A 553 18.21 45.93 -24.45
CA ASP A 553 17.77 47.01 -25.33
C ASP A 553 16.64 47.77 -24.58
N PRO A 554 16.76 49.08 -24.29
CA PRO A 554 15.85 49.75 -23.37
C PRO A 554 14.52 50.21 -23.99
N ASP A 555 14.31 50.07 -25.31
CA ASP A 555 13.13 50.63 -25.96
C ASP A 555 12.62 49.75 -27.13
N GLY A 556 11.36 49.28 -27.05
CA GLY A 556 10.53 49.05 -28.24
C GLY A 556 9.88 47.67 -28.45
N THR A 557 8.58 47.61 -28.12
CA THR A 557 7.49 46.95 -28.88
C THR A 557 7.51 45.43 -29.16
N ASP A 558 6.86 44.69 -28.25
CA ASP A 558 5.73 43.72 -28.42
C ASP A 558 5.85 42.52 -29.39
N PRO A 559 4.84 41.63 -29.51
CA PRO A 559 4.23 40.67 -28.56
C PRO A 559 4.43 39.21 -29.04
N ALA A 560 4.50 38.25 -28.11
CA ALA A 560 3.97 36.87 -28.21
C ALA A 560 4.75 35.94 -27.28
N LEU A 561 4.21 35.75 -26.07
CA LEU A 561 4.23 34.49 -25.30
C LEU A 561 3.25 34.62 -24.14
#